data_AF-A0A6J1X6N3-F1
#
_entry.id   AF-A0A6J1X6N3-F1
#
_cell.length_a   1.000
_cell.length_b   1.000
_cell.length_c   1.000
_cell.angle_alpha   90.00
_cell.angle_beta   90.00
_cell.angle_gamma   90.00
#
_symmetry.space_group_name_H-M   'P 1'
#
loop_
_entity.id
_entity.type
_entity.pdbx_description
1 polymer ?
#
loop_
_entity_poly.entity_id
_entity_poly.type
_entity_poly.pdbx_seq_one_letter_code
_entity_poly.pdbx_strand_id
1 'polypeptide(L)'
;LQGGWKLAIACRILQGLSQSFIVPSIHTTLGKWAPLVERGRMTATVYGAQALGTVLGLPITGFIAASSMGWPGIFRFYGILSGIMAGIMLWFGADSPAKHSKISEAERLYIQADLGQKEYNSNKRLHVPWKHILRCRGLYAVIIVHIGQVWGQLILYSEVPMFMDKVMGINIKA
;
A
#
# COMPACT_ATOMS: atom_id res chain seq x y z
N LEU A 1 -7.14 -25.06 16.48
CA LEU A 1 -7.94 -24.54 15.35
C LEU A 1 -7.65 -25.39 14.11
N GLN A 2 -8.55 -26.34 13.82
CA GLN A 2 -8.36 -27.44 12.87
C GLN A 2 -8.77 -27.04 11.44
N GLY A 3 -7.96 -26.21 10.78
CA GLY A 3 -8.14 -25.83 9.38
C GLY A 3 -7.21 -26.55 8.39
N GLY A 4 -6.24 -27.33 8.88
CA GLY A 4 -5.21 -27.95 8.04
C GLY A 4 -4.46 -26.95 7.13
N TRP A 5 -3.63 -27.47 6.23
CA TRP A 5 -2.88 -26.67 5.27
C TRP A 5 -3.80 -26.06 4.18
N LYS A 6 -4.93 -26.71 3.87
CA LYS A 6 -5.89 -26.26 2.85
C LYS A 6 -6.55 -24.94 3.22
N LEU A 7 -7.01 -24.78 4.47
CA LEU A 7 -7.60 -23.51 4.91
C LEU A 7 -6.55 -22.40 4.94
N ALA A 8 -5.32 -22.71 5.35
CA ALA A 8 -4.23 -21.75 5.36
C ALA A 8 -3.94 -21.21 3.94
N ILE A 9 -3.93 -22.08 2.93
CA ILE A 9 -3.80 -21.67 1.52
C ILE A 9 -4.99 -20.79 1.11
N ALA A 10 -6.21 -21.20 1.41
CA ALA A 10 -7.40 -20.42 1.06
C ALA A 10 -7.36 -19.02 1.67
N CYS A 11 -6.98 -18.90 2.96
CA CYS A 11 -6.81 -17.60 3.62
C CYS A 11 -5.69 -16.77 2.98
N ARG A 12 -4.58 -17.37 2.58
CA ARG A 12 -3.47 -16.68 1.90
C ARG A 12 -3.87 -16.15 0.53
N ILE A 13 -4.62 -16.92 -0.24
CA ILE A 13 -5.16 -16.47 -1.54
C ILE A 13 -6.11 -15.29 -1.33
N LEU A 14 -7.04 -15.40 -0.38
CA LEU A 14 -7.99 -14.33 -0.07
C LEU A 14 -7.27 -13.04 0.37
N GLN A 15 -6.24 -13.18 1.20
CA GLN A 15 -5.41 -12.05 1.61
C GLN A 15 -4.67 -11.42 0.42
N GLY A 16 -4.10 -12.22 -0.47
CA GLY A 16 -3.41 -11.70 -1.65
C GLY A 16 -4.36 -10.93 -2.58
N LEU A 17 -5.55 -11.48 -2.83
CA LEU A 17 -6.58 -10.84 -3.66
C LEU A 17 -7.10 -9.54 -3.05
N SER A 18 -7.27 -9.47 -1.73
CA SER A 18 -7.71 -8.22 -1.09
C SER A 18 -6.61 -7.14 -1.11
N GLN A 19 -5.35 -7.53 -0.97
CA GLN A 19 -4.22 -6.60 -0.92
C GLN A 19 -3.79 -6.08 -2.30
N SER A 20 -4.10 -6.76 -3.40
CA SER A 20 -3.65 -6.37 -4.74
C SER A 20 -4.14 -4.99 -5.18
N PHE A 21 -5.27 -4.53 -4.65
CA PHE A 21 -5.87 -3.25 -5.03
C PHE A 21 -5.27 -2.05 -4.27
N ILE A 22 -4.49 -2.28 -3.22
CA ILE A 22 -4.01 -1.22 -2.33
C ILE A 22 -3.12 -0.22 -3.08
N VAL A 23 -2.09 -0.71 -3.77
CA VAL A 23 -1.11 0.16 -4.46
C VAL A 23 -1.77 0.98 -5.59
N PRO A 24 -2.57 0.41 -6.51
CA PRO A 24 -3.29 1.19 -7.51
C PRO A 24 -4.26 2.22 -6.89
N SER A 25 -4.91 1.88 -5.78
CA SER A 25 -5.83 2.78 -5.09
C SER A 25 -5.09 3.97 -4.49
N ILE A 26 -3.94 3.74 -3.85
CA ILE A 26 -3.07 4.80 -3.33
C ILE A 26 -2.66 5.76 -4.46
N HIS A 27 -2.16 5.23 -5.58
CA HIS A 27 -1.75 6.06 -6.71
C HIS A 27 -2.92 6.83 -7.34
N THR A 28 -4.12 6.23 -7.37
CA THR A 28 -5.32 6.89 -7.88
C THR A 28 -5.76 8.03 -6.97
N THR A 29 -5.79 7.80 -5.66
CA THR A 29 -6.13 8.83 -4.66
C THR A 29 -5.12 9.97 -4.70
N LEU A 30 -3.82 9.64 -4.69
CA LEU A 30 -2.75 10.63 -4.81
C LEU A 30 -2.81 11.37 -6.16
N GLY A 31 -3.24 10.68 -7.21
CA GLY A 31 -3.52 11.22 -8.53
C GLY A 31 -4.54 12.36 -8.54
N LYS A 32 -5.54 12.28 -7.66
CA LYS A 32 -6.68 13.22 -7.59
C LYS A 32 -6.55 14.26 -6.48
N TRP A 33 -5.77 13.98 -5.44
CA TRP A 33 -5.68 14.80 -4.23
C TRP A 33 -4.36 15.55 -4.09
N ALA A 34 -3.27 15.06 -4.68
CA ALA A 34 -1.97 15.71 -4.55
C ALA A 34 -1.71 16.69 -5.71
N PRO A 35 -1.46 17.99 -5.41
CA PRO A 35 -0.91 18.94 -6.37
C PRO A 35 0.40 18.40 -6.98
N LEU A 36 0.68 18.70 -8.24
CA LEU A 36 1.85 18.25 -9.00
C LEU A 36 3.17 18.61 -8.30
N VAL A 37 3.26 19.83 -7.75
CA VAL A 37 4.46 20.32 -7.05
C VAL A 37 4.70 19.55 -5.75
N GLU A 38 3.62 19.15 -5.05
CA GLU A 38 3.70 18.52 -3.74
C GLU A 38 3.60 16.98 -3.79
N ARG A 39 3.20 16.43 -4.94
CA ARG A 39 2.99 14.98 -5.14
C ARG A 39 4.20 14.16 -4.74
N GLY A 40 5.41 14.60 -5.04
CA GLY A 40 6.64 13.90 -4.64
C GLY A 40 6.75 13.75 -3.13
N ARG A 41 6.50 14.83 -2.37
CA ARG A 41 6.54 14.84 -0.90
C ARG A 41 5.46 13.96 -0.31
N MET A 42 4.22 14.08 -0.81
CA MET A 42 3.12 13.23 -0.34
C MET A 42 3.37 11.75 -0.62
N THR A 43 3.90 11.42 -1.80
CA THR A 43 4.30 10.04 -2.16
C THR A 43 5.36 9.52 -1.18
N ALA A 44 6.40 10.32 -0.93
CA ALA A 44 7.48 9.94 -0.02
C ALA A 44 6.97 9.69 1.42
N THR A 45 6.05 10.53 1.91
CA THR A 45 5.42 10.33 3.23
C THR A 45 4.64 9.02 3.29
N VAL A 46 3.88 8.68 2.25
CA VAL A 46 3.10 7.43 2.20
C VAL A 46 4.01 6.20 2.24
N TYR A 47 5.05 6.16 1.41
CA TYR A 47 6.01 5.04 1.43
C TYR A 47 6.87 5.02 2.70
N GLY A 48 7.20 6.18 3.27
CA GLY A 48 7.88 6.28 4.56
C GLY A 48 7.03 5.69 5.70
N ALA A 49 5.72 5.98 5.71
CA ALA A 49 4.79 5.40 6.67
C ALA A 49 4.68 3.87 6.55
N GLN A 50 4.77 3.31 5.33
CA GLN A 50 4.81 1.86 5.12
C GLN A 50 6.04 1.21 5.78
N ALA A 51 7.21 1.83 5.64
CA ALA A 51 8.44 1.33 6.28
C ALA A 51 8.34 1.43 7.81
N LEU A 52 7.87 2.57 8.34
CA LEU A 52 7.66 2.77 9.77
C LEU A 52 6.66 1.77 10.36
N GLY A 53 5.56 1.50 9.65
CA GLY A 53 4.56 0.51 10.07
C GLY A 53 5.16 -0.89 10.21
N THR A 54 6.12 -1.25 9.35
CA THR A 54 6.83 -2.54 9.45
C THR A 54 7.74 -2.58 10.68
N VAL A 55 8.51 -1.51 10.90
CA VAL A 55 9.44 -1.39 12.04
C VAL A 55 8.70 -1.44 13.37
N LEU A 56 7.55 -0.78 13.49
CA LEU A 56 6.73 -0.82 14.70
C LEU A 56 5.90 -2.11 14.82
N GLY A 57 5.45 -2.66 13.69
CA GLY A 57 4.62 -3.86 13.66
C GLY A 57 5.35 -5.09 14.20
N LEU A 58 6.64 -5.25 13.89
CA LEU A 58 7.43 -6.41 14.31
C LEU A 58 7.51 -6.55 15.85
N PRO A 59 7.94 -5.54 16.63
CA PRO A 59 7.92 -5.62 18.10
C PRO A 59 6.52 -5.82 18.68
N ILE A 60 5.50 -5.14 18.14
CA ILE A 60 4.12 -5.28 18.61
C ILE A 60 3.63 -6.72 18.42
N THR A 61 3.87 -7.31 17.25
CA THR A 61 3.53 -8.72 16.99
C THR A 61 4.25 -9.66 17.96
N GLY A 62 5.55 -9.44 18.22
CA GLY A 62 6.34 -10.23 19.15
C GLY A 62 5.83 -10.14 20.59
N PHE A 63 5.49 -8.93 21.05
CA PHE A 63 4.92 -8.72 22.39
C PHE A 63 3.57 -9.43 22.56
N ILE A 64 2.69 -9.33 21.56
CA ILE A 64 1.38 -10.02 21.59
C ILE A 64 1.58 -11.54 21.55
N ALA A 65 2.52 -12.03 20.73
CA ALA A 65 2.83 -13.45 20.64
C ALA A 65 3.33 -14.03 21.98
N ALA A 66 4.14 -13.28 22.72
CA ALA A 66 4.67 -13.67 24.03
C ALA A 66 3.64 -13.54 25.17
N SER A 67 2.57 -12.79 24.97
CA SER A 67 1.50 -12.63 25.96
C SER A 67 0.63 -13.88 26.07
N SER A 68 -0.22 -13.94 27.11
CA SER A 68 -1.20 -15.02 27.30
C SER A 68 -2.22 -15.16 26.16
N MET A 69 -2.32 -14.17 25.26
CA MET A 69 -3.17 -14.23 24.07
C MET A 69 -2.56 -15.09 22.95
N GLY A 70 -1.25 -15.32 22.99
CA GLY A 70 -0.50 -16.11 22.02
C GLY A 70 -0.64 -15.63 20.57
N TRP A 71 -0.29 -16.50 19.63
CA TRP A 71 -0.38 -16.22 18.19
C TRP A 71 -1.79 -15.83 17.69
N PRO A 72 -2.92 -16.39 18.20
CA PRO A 72 -4.24 -16.00 17.73
C PRO A 72 -4.59 -14.54 18.11
N GLY A 73 -4.00 -14.04 19.20
CA GLY A 73 -4.16 -12.64 19.63
C GLY A 73 -3.70 -11.63 18.58
N ILE A 74 -2.67 -11.97 17.80
CA ILE A 74 -2.14 -11.13 16.72
C ILE A 74 -3.22 -10.87 15.67
N PHE A 75 -3.89 -11.93 15.21
CA PHE A 75 -4.95 -11.84 14.20
C PHE A 75 -6.12 -11.01 14.70
N ARG A 76 -6.47 -11.14 15.98
CA ARG A 76 -7.56 -10.36 16.60
C ARG A 76 -7.20 -8.88 16.72
N PHE A 77 -5.97 -8.57 17.15
CA PHE A 77 -5.48 -7.20 17.27
C PHE A 77 -5.46 -6.49 15.90
N TYR A 78 -4.80 -7.07 14.89
CA TYR A 78 -4.74 -6.47 13.56
C TYR A 78 -6.09 -6.44 12.85
N GLY A 79 -6.96 -7.43 13.11
CA GLY A 79 -8.33 -7.44 12.60
C GLY A 79 -9.15 -6.27 13.13
N ILE A 80 -9.11 -6.01 14.45
CA ILE A 80 -9.80 -4.88 15.07
C ILE A 80 -9.22 -3.55 14.58
N LEU A 81 -7.89 -3.43 14.59
CA LEU A 81 -7.22 -2.21 14.14
C LEU A 81 -7.55 -1.87 12.68
N SER A 82 -7.54 -2.88 11.79
CA SER A 82 -7.95 -2.72 10.40
C SER A 82 -9.42 -2.33 10.26
N GLY A 83 -10.30 -2.89 11.10
CA GLY A 83 -11.73 -2.54 11.10
C GLY A 83 -11.96 -1.08 11.51
N ILE A 84 -11.25 -0.60 12.55
CA ILE A 84 -11.31 0.80 12.99
C ILE A 84 -10.82 1.73 11.87
N MET A 85 -9.68 1.42 11.26
CA MET A 85 -9.12 2.23 10.17
C MET A 85 -10.03 2.23 8.94
N ALA A 86 -10.65 1.10 8.60
CA ALA A 86 -11.65 1.04 7.54
C ALA A 86 -12.86 1.92 7.85
N GLY A 87 -13.35 1.92 9.09
CA GLY A 87 -14.44 2.81 9.53
C GLY A 87 -14.08 4.29 9.39
N ILE A 88 -12.87 4.68 9.81
CA ILE A 88 -12.36 6.05 9.64
C ILE A 88 -12.31 6.42 8.15
N MET A 89 -11.77 5.54 7.30
CA MET A 89 -11.69 5.76 5.86
C MET A 89 -13.06 5.84 5.19
N LEU A 90 -14.05 5.08 5.64
CA LEU A 90 -15.42 5.15 5.12
C LEU A 90 -16.13 6.45 5.54
N TRP A 91 -15.81 7.00 6.71
CA TRP A 91 -16.46 8.20 7.21
C TRP A 91 -15.81 9.51 6.73
N PHE A 92 -14.48 9.53 6.62
CA PHE A 92 -13.72 10.73 6.19
C PHE A 92 -13.20 10.66 4.75
N GLY A 93 -13.03 9.48 4.18
CA GLY A 93 -12.48 9.33 2.85
C GLY A 93 -13.46 9.82 1.78
N ALA A 94 -12.93 10.54 0.78
CA ALA A 94 -13.69 10.87 -0.41
C ALA A 94 -12.86 10.61 -1.68
N ASP A 95 -13.52 10.10 -2.72
CA ASP A 95 -12.88 9.73 -3.99
C ASP A 95 -12.28 10.90 -4.76
N SER A 96 -12.69 12.13 -4.44
CA SER A 96 -12.28 13.36 -5.09
C SER A 96 -12.46 14.54 -4.14
N PRO A 97 -11.60 15.57 -4.22
CA PRO A 97 -11.80 16.84 -3.53
C PRO A 97 -13.19 17.43 -3.76
N ALA A 98 -13.80 17.23 -4.94
CA ALA A 98 -15.12 17.75 -5.28
C ALA A 98 -16.28 17.06 -4.55
N LYS A 99 -16.09 15.83 -4.06
CA LYS A 99 -17.10 15.06 -3.31
C LYS A 99 -16.92 15.15 -1.79
N HIS A 100 -15.86 15.81 -1.32
CA HIS A 100 -15.54 15.88 0.09
C HIS A 100 -16.30 17.03 0.77
N SER A 101 -17.20 16.70 1.70
CA SER A 101 -18.11 17.67 2.34
C SER A 101 -17.39 18.73 3.18
N LYS A 102 -16.19 18.43 3.70
CA LYS A 102 -15.46 19.31 4.64
C LYS A 102 -14.26 20.03 4.02
N ILE A 103 -14.08 20.00 2.70
CA ILE A 103 -12.94 20.68 2.06
C ILE A 103 -13.18 22.19 1.97
N SER A 104 -12.15 23.00 2.19
CA SER A 104 -12.23 24.45 1.97
C SER A 104 -12.33 24.75 0.48
N GLU A 105 -13.14 25.75 0.11
CA GLU A 105 -13.28 26.18 -1.28
C GLU A 105 -11.95 26.64 -1.87
N ALA A 106 -11.13 27.34 -1.08
CA ALA A 106 -9.80 27.79 -1.50
C ALA A 106 -8.86 26.62 -1.81
N GLU A 107 -8.87 25.59 -0.96
CA GLU A 107 -8.05 24.37 -1.15
C GLU A 107 -8.51 23.58 -2.37
N ARG A 108 -9.83 23.43 -2.54
CA ARG A 108 -10.42 22.78 -3.72
C ARG A 108 -10.00 23.46 -5.01
N LEU A 109 -10.08 24.80 -5.07
CA LEU A 109 -9.70 25.57 -6.24
C LEU A 109 -8.20 25.44 -6.55
N TYR A 110 -7.34 25.48 -5.52
CA TYR A 110 -5.90 25.26 -5.67
C TYR A 110 -5.59 23.91 -6.30
N ILE A 111 -6.15 22.82 -5.76
CA ILE A 111 -5.92 21.46 -6.27
C ILE A 111 -6.44 21.32 -7.71
N GLN A 112 -7.63 21.86 -8.01
CA GLN A 112 -8.23 21.75 -9.35
C GLN A 112 -7.46 22.55 -10.40
N ALA A 113 -6.99 23.75 -10.04
CA ALA A 113 -6.18 24.60 -10.91
C ALA A 113 -4.85 23.93 -11.26
N ASP A 114 -4.16 23.37 -10.27
CA ASP A 114 -2.84 22.76 -10.44
C ASP A 114 -2.90 21.42 -11.20
N LEU A 115 -3.94 20.61 -10.98
CA LEU A 115 -4.17 19.36 -11.71
C LEU A 115 -4.64 19.59 -13.15
N GLY A 116 -4.94 20.83 -13.56
CA GLY A 116 -5.51 21.15 -14.87
C GLY A 116 -6.87 20.49 -15.11
N GLN A 117 -7.56 20.06 -14.05
CA GLN A 117 -8.86 19.39 -14.13
C GLN A 117 -9.95 20.44 -14.41
N LYS A 118 -10.14 20.78 -15.69
CA LYS A 118 -11.48 21.18 -16.14
C LYS A 118 -12.43 20.08 -15.72
N GLU A 119 -13.49 20.41 -14.98
CA GLU A 119 -14.49 19.48 -14.45
C GLU A 119 -14.60 18.25 -15.35
N TYR A 120 -14.02 17.15 -14.90
CA TYR A 120 -14.03 15.90 -15.64
C TYR A 120 -15.49 15.47 -15.64
N ASN A 121 -16.22 15.83 -16.70
CA ASN A 121 -17.59 15.43 -16.91
C ASN A 121 -17.67 13.92 -16.71
N SER A 122 -18.20 13.52 -15.56
CA SER A 122 -18.23 12.15 -15.03
C SER A 122 -18.87 11.13 -15.99
N ASN A 123 -19.46 11.58 -17.10
CA ASN A 123 -20.22 10.78 -18.05
C ASN A 123 -19.49 10.41 -19.34
N LYS A 124 -18.26 10.89 -19.61
CA LYS A 124 -17.50 10.42 -20.78
C LYS A 124 -16.45 9.39 -20.36
N ARG A 125 -16.79 8.10 -20.50
CA ARG A 125 -15.79 7.02 -20.49
C ARG A 125 -14.90 7.20 -21.72
N LEU A 126 -13.75 7.84 -21.53
CA LEU A 126 -12.71 7.89 -22.56
C LEU A 126 -12.19 6.47 -22.79
N HIS A 127 -12.16 6.03 -24.04
CA HIS A 127 -11.58 4.73 -24.38
C HIS A 127 -10.07 4.77 -24.11
N VAL A 128 -9.60 3.91 -23.21
CA VAL A 128 -8.17 3.78 -22.91
C VAL A 128 -7.49 3.14 -24.13
N PRO A 129 -6.49 3.79 -24.75
CA PRO A 129 -5.84 3.30 -25.96
C PRO A 129 -4.81 2.20 -25.64
N TRP A 130 -5.28 1.03 -25.18
CA TRP A 130 -4.45 -0.10 -24.75
C TRP A 130 -3.37 -0.50 -25.76
N LYS A 131 -3.72 -0.58 -27.05
CA LYS A 131 -2.77 -0.94 -28.12
C LYS A 131 -1.60 0.05 -28.21
N HIS A 132 -1.86 1.34 -27.97
CA HIS A 132 -0.81 2.36 -28.03
C HIS A 132 0.09 2.30 -26.80
N ILE A 133 -0.49 2.11 -25.61
CA ILE A 133 0.24 1.96 -24.34
C ILE A 133 1.18 0.74 -24.42
N LEU A 134 0.68 -0.40 -24.88
CA LEU A 134 1.47 -1.62 -25.02
C LEU A 134 2.60 -1.49 -26.05
N ARG A 135 2.46 -0.62 -27.05
CA ARG A 135 3.51 -0.38 -28.06
C ARG A 135 4.55 0.66 -27.60
N CYS A 136 4.34 1.31 -26.45
CA CYS A 136 5.23 2.35 -25.96
C CYS A 136 6.51 1.74 -25.34
N ARG A 137 7.69 2.17 -25.82
CA ARG A 137 8.99 1.74 -25.28
C ARG A 137 9.16 2.10 -23.79
N GLY A 138 8.58 3.23 -23.37
CA GLY A 138 8.62 3.67 -21.98
C GLY A 138 7.94 2.69 -21.02
N LEU A 139 6.87 2.01 -21.45
CA LEU A 139 6.20 1.00 -20.64
C LEU A 139 7.17 -0.14 -20.27
N TYR A 140 7.87 -0.67 -21.28
CA TYR A 140 8.82 -1.76 -21.07
C TYR A 140 10.01 -1.34 -20.21
N ALA A 141 10.50 -0.09 -20.36
CA ALA A 141 11.55 0.44 -19.50
C ALA A 141 11.11 0.46 -18.02
N VAL A 142 9.89 0.93 -17.74
CA VAL A 142 9.34 0.94 -16.38
C VAL A 142 9.15 -0.49 -15.84
N ILE A 143 8.66 -1.42 -16.65
CA ILE A 143 8.51 -2.83 -16.25
C ILE A 143 9.85 -3.44 -15.85
N ILE A 144 10.89 -3.27 -16.67
CA ILE A 144 12.23 -3.82 -16.40
C ILE A 144 12.82 -3.22 -15.13
N VAL A 145 12.73 -1.89 -14.96
CA VAL A 145 13.19 -1.22 -13.73
C VAL A 145 12.45 -1.75 -12.51
N HIS A 146 11.13 -1.95 -12.61
CA HIS A 146 10.34 -2.45 -11.48
C HIS A 146 10.69 -3.91 -11.14
N ILE A 147 10.89 -4.77 -12.14
CA ILE A 147 11.36 -6.14 -11.93
C ILE A 147 12.71 -6.13 -11.21
N GLY A 148 13.66 -5.31 -11.66
CA GLY A 148 14.98 -5.19 -11.03
C GLY A 148 14.89 -4.70 -9.59
N GLN A 149 14.02 -3.72 -9.32
CA GLN A 149 13.79 -3.18 -7.98
C GLN A 149 13.21 -4.25 -7.04
N VAL A 150 12.18 -4.97 -7.47
CA VAL A 150 11.55 -6.04 -6.67
C VAL A 150 12.54 -7.19 -6.44
N TRP A 151 13.28 -7.60 -7.47
CA TRP A 151 14.31 -8.63 -7.35
C TRP A 151 15.38 -8.24 -6.33
N GLY A 152 15.95 -7.05 -6.43
CA GLY A 152 16.98 -6.57 -5.52
C GLY A 152 16.48 -6.51 -4.07
N GLN A 153 15.24 -6.05 -3.87
CA GLN A 153 14.62 -6.02 -2.55
C GLN A 153 14.41 -7.42 -1.96
N LEU A 154 13.96 -8.39 -2.78
CA LEU A 154 13.77 -9.77 -2.33
C LEU A 154 15.09 -10.44 -1.94
N ILE A 155 16.15 -10.25 -2.74
CA ILE A 155 17.50 -10.73 -2.40
C ILE A 155 17.96 -10.13 -1.07
N LEU A 156 17.82 -8.82 -0.90
CA LEU A 156 18.22 -8.18 0.36
C LEU A 156 17.46 -8.79 1.55
N TYR A 157 16.16 -9.07 1.42
CA TYR A 157 15.39 -9.68 2.50
C TYR A 157 15.72 -11.16 2.77
N SER A 158 16.10 -11.94 1.76
CA SER A 158 16.47 -13.35 1.95
C SER A 158 17.91 -13.54 2.40
N GLU A 159 18.84 -12.81 1.80
CA GLU A 159 20.28 -13.03 1.98
C GLU A 159 20.82 -12.31 3.21
N VAL A 160 20.26 -11.17 3.62
CA VAL A 160 20.74 -10.45 4.81
C VAL A 160 20.64 -11.31 6.09
N PRO A 161 19.50 -11.96 6.40
CA PRO A 161 19.43 -12.88 7.54
C PRO A 161 20.42 -14.05 7.42
N MET A 162 20.56 -14.62 6.21
CA MET A 162 21.46 -15.74 5.98
C MET A 162 22.94 -15.36 6.17
N PHE A 163 23.32 -14.16 5.72
CA PHE A 163 24.67 -13.62 5.88
C PHE A 163 24.98 -13.33 7.34
N MET A 164 24.04 -12.73 8.09
CA MET A 164 24.19 -12.46 9.52
C MET A 164 24.42 -13.74 10.34
N ASP A 165 23.68 -14.81 10.04
CA ASP A 165 23.82 -16.10 10.72
C ASP A 165 25.10 -16.82 10.30
N LYS A 166 25.35 -17.00 8.99
CA LYS A 166 26.44 -17.85 8.49
C LYS A 166 27.83 -17.22 8.51
N VAL A 167 27.94 -15.91 8.29
CA VAL A 167 29.23 -15.22 8.15
C VAL A 167 29.60 -14.49 9.44
N MET A 168 28.65 -13.80 10.05
CA MET A 168 28.91 -13.02 11.27
C MET A 168 28.68 -13.81 12.56
N GLY A 169 28.11 -15.02 12.48
CA GLY A 169 27.87 -15.89 13.64
C GLY A 169 26.85 -15.33 14.64
N ILE A 170 26.07 -14.32 14.23
CA ILE A 170 25.02 -13.73 15.07
C ILE A 170 23.80 -14.64 14.95
N ASN A 171 23.52 -15.41 16.00
CA ASN A 171 22.38 -16.31 16.03
C ASN A 171 21.09 -15.49 16.17
N ILE A 172 20.48 -15.11 15.05
CA ILE A 172 19.17 -14.46 15.02
C ILE A 172 18.09 -15.53 15.21
N LYS A 173 18.10 -16.20 16.36
CA LYS A 173 16.93 -16.93 16.85
C LYS A 173 16.05 -15.91 17.57
N ALA A 174 15.11 -15.34 16.82
CA ALA A 174 13.88 -14.79 17.39
C ALA A 174 12.89 -15.94 17.63
#